data_AF-A0A2W6DNH1-F1
#
_entry.id   AF-A0A2W6DNH1-F1
#
_cell.length_a   1.000
_cell.length_b   1.000
_cell.length_c   1.000
_cell.angle_alpha   90.00
_cell.angle_beta   90.00
_cell.angle_gamma   90.00
#
_symmetry.space_group_name_H-M   'P 1'
#
loop_
_entity.id
_entity.type
_entity.pdbx_description
1 polymer ?
#
loop_
_entity_poly.entity_id
_entity_poly.type
_entity_poly.pdbx_seq_one_letter_code
_entity_poly.pdbx_strand_id
1 'polypeptide(L)'
;MADLDPGRYRDSDALALKWFQAGGRTIFVRPQDWEPTTSVGTLAGALLRDQGRTRDMAVLASLGQHHYLTTGHAEALFFRSARGAQRRMRKLEEWRLVTRWHQMEPRSVGGWRRHPDVFLLTARGATVLAHYLRSDPRPLIKRAFSAFQYAFHLDHALGTNGFFASLVQASRELPNQGLYHWLGDDGIRSAFQEHDPELSPDGFGRYLTADAEIGFHLEWDSGTERPQRLRAKARAALAAVRGHVLWVAPWPARELTIRSALERESSGRVAGFHTTHAGLLCAHGPLGPVWRPLEQDDRRPLSALPGRARGPLQIEDCLGKPGWWERRPGGTEGA
;
A
#
# COMPACT_ATOMS: atom_id res chain seq x y z
N MET A 1 17.72 -21.99 -4.68
CA MET A 1 16.69 -22.36 -5.68
C MET A 1 16.01 -23.69 -5.38
N ALA A 2 16.65 -24.62 -4.65
CA ALA A 2 16.08 -25.92 -4.24
C ALA A 2 15.04 -25.88 -3.11
N ASP A 3 14.78 -24.70 -2.52
CA ASP A 3 13.98 -24.54 -1.27
C ASP A 3 12.56 -24.00 -1.51
N LEU A 4 12.16 -23.85 -2.79
CA LEU A 4 10.88 -23.29 -3.23
C LEU A 4 10.12 -24.26 -4.16
N ASP A 5 10.42 -25.56 -4.12
CA ASP A 5 9.67 -26.57 -4.84
C ASP A 5 8.32 -26.81 -4.12
N PRO A 6 7.16 -26.48 -4.73
CA PRO A 6 5.86 -26.75 -4.13
C PRO A 6 5.59 -28.24 -3.95
N GLY A 7 6.32 -29.14 -4.64
CA GLY A 7 6.30 -30.59 -4.39
C GLY A 7 7.01 -31.02 -3.10
N ARG A 8 7.81 -30.16 -2.47
CA ARG A 8 8.40 -30.38 -1.14
C ARG A 8 7.51 -29.91 0.01
N TYR A 9 6.55 -29.02 -0.25
CA TYR A 9 5.49 -28.69 0.71
C TYR A 9 4.42 -29.77 0.61
N ARG A 10 4.56 -30.83 1.41
CA ARG A 10 3.59 -31.94 1.41
C ARG A 10 2.28 -31.47 2.03
N ASP A 11 1.14 -32.01 1.61
CA ASP A 11 -0.16 -31.77 2.30
C ASP A 11 -0.11 -32.15 3.80
N SER A 12 0.87 -32.96 4.19
CA SER A 12 1.14 -33.37 5.57
C SER A 12 2.05 -32.41 6.36
N ASP A 13 2.59 -31.34 5.75
CA ASP A 13 3.40 -30.36 6.49
C ASP A 13 2.49 -29.47 7.35
N ALA A 14 2.52 -29.70 8.66
CA ALA A 14 1.78 -28.93 9.67
C ALA A 14 2.10 -27.41 9.67
N LEU A 15 3.08 -26.98 8.86
CA LEU A 15 3.66 -25.64 8.82
C LEU A 15 3.31 -24.85 7.56
N ALA A 16 2.44 -25.35 6.67
CA ALA A 16 2.01 -24.61 5.48
C ALA A 16 0.57 -24.13 5.65
N LEU A 17 0.39 -22.90 6.13
CA LEU A 17 -0.92 -22.25 6.00
C LEU A 17 -1.13 -21.95 4.51
N LYS A 18 -1.96 -22.77 3.84
CA LYS A 18 -2.38 -22.55 2.46
C LYS A 18 -3.58 -21.61 2.45
N TRP A 19 -3.32 -20.32 2.31
CA TRP A 19 -4.41 -19.37 2.01
C TRP A 19 -4.66 -19.39 0.51
N PHE A 20 -5.85 -19.86 0.12
CA PHE A 20 -6.34 -19.73 -1.25
C PHE A 20 -7.00 -18.36 -1.41
N GLN A 21 -6.45 -17.53 -2.30
CA GLN A 21 -7.05 -16.24 -2.66
C GLN A 21 -7.94 -16.39 -3.91
N ALA A 22 -8.86 -15.43 -4.09
CA ALA A 22 -9.70 -15.34 -5.29
C ALA A 22 -8.80 -15.22 -6.54
N GLY A 23 -8.73 -16.28 -7.35
CA GLY A 23 -7.80 -16.39 -8.48
C GLY A 23 -6.88 -17.61 -8.43
N GLY A 24 -7.00 -18.47 -7.42
CA GLY A 24 -6.21 -19.72 -7.33
C GLY A 24 -4.77 -19.52 -6.87
N ARG A 25 -4.44 -18.34 -6.32
CA ARG A 25 -3.12 -18.09 -5.72
C ARG A 25 -3.00 -18.83 -4.40
N THR A 26 -1.88 -19.52 -4.23
CA THR A 26 -1.47 -20.17 -2.98
C THR A 26 -0.38 -19.33 -2.33
N ILE A 27 -0.61 -18.97 -1.08
CA ILE A 27 0.39 -18.30 -0.23
C ILE A 27 1.02 -19.34 0.68
N PHE A 28 2.35 -19.36 0.74
CA PHE A 28 3.10 -20.21 1.66
C PHE A 28 3.62 -19.36 2.83
N VAL A 29 3.28 -19.78 4.04
CA VAL A 29 3.62 -19.13 5.30
C VAL A 29 4.14 -20.18 6.27
N ARG A 30 5.25 -19.93 6.96
CA ARG A 30 5.72 -20.76 8.07
C ARG A 30 5.31 -20.10 9.41
N PRO A 31 4.43 -20.70 10.22
CA PRO A 31 3.94 -20.10 11.46
C PRO A 31 5.04 -19.69 12.45
N GLN A 32 6.12 -20.48 12.56
CA GLN A 32 7.25 -20.14 13.44
C GLN A 32 7.98 -18.84 13.07
N ASP A 33 7.80 -18.33 11.85
CA ASP A 33 8.45 -17.10 11.39
C ASP A 33 7.82 -15.85 12.03
N TRP A 34 6.66 -15.99 12.67
CA TRP A 34 6.03 -14.92 13.43
C TRP A 34 6.41 -14.90 14.92
N GLU A 35 6.74 -16.06 15.50
CA GLU A 35 6.82 -16.22 16.95
C GLU A 35 8.06 -15.54 17.58
N PRO A 36 7.89 -14.93 18.77
CA PRO A 36 8.93 -14.16 19.44
C PRO A 36 9.84 -15.06 20.28
N THR A 37 10.67 -15.89 19.68
CA THR A 37 11.66 -16.69 20.44
C THR A 37 13.09 -16.26 20.13
N THR A 38 13.50 -15.06 20.54
CA THR A 38 14.93 -14.72 20.75
C THR A 38 15.16 -13.45 21.58
N SER A 39 16.24 -13.43 22.37
CA SER A 39 16.62 -12.30 23.23
C SER A 39 16.89 -10.99 22.46
N VAL A 40 16.42 -9.88 23.04
CA VAL A 40 16.45 -8.54 22.42
C VAL A 40 17.87 -7.93 22.37
N GLY A 41 18.79 -8.41 23.22
CA GLY A 41 20.11 -7.79 23.44
C GLY A 41 21.04 -7.74 22.23
N THR A 42 21.22 -8.86 21.51
CA THR A 42 22.14 -8.92 20.36
C THR A 42 21.65 -8.10 19.16
N LEU A 43 20.34 -8.06 18.95
CA LEU A 43 19.72 -7.29 17.88
C LEU A 43 19.81 -5.78 18.14
N ALA A 44 19.56 -5.34 19.37
CA ALA A 44 19.62 -3.92 19.72
C ALA A 44 21.01 -3.33 19.40
N GLY A 45 22.08 -4.05 19.77
CA GLY A 45 23.44 -3.66 19.41
C GLY A 45 23.70 -3.62 17.90
N ALA A 46 23.16 -4.57 17.13
CA ALA A 46 23.29 -4.60 15.67
C ALA A 46 22.55 -3.43 15.00
N LEU A 47 21.33 -3.12 15.44
CA LEU A 47 20.54 -1.98 14.93
C LEU A 47 21.18 -0.64 15.26
N LEU A 48 21.71 -0.47 16.48
CA LEU A 48 22.38 0.77 16.88
C LEU A 48 23.61 1.08 16.02
N ARG A 49 24.34 0.04 15.60
CA ARG A 49 25.54 0.18 14.74
C ARG A 49 25.23 0.25 13.24
N ASP A 50 23.99 -0.02 12.82
CA ASP A 50 23.65 -0.02 11.40
C ASP A 50 23.44 1.40 10.87
N GLN A 51 24.24 1.79 9.87
CA GLN A 51 24.12 3.10 9.22
C GLN A 51 22.79 3.29 8.47
N GLY A 52 22.09 2.20 8.14
CA GLY A 52 20.78 2.21 7.51
C GLY A 52 19.61 2.22 8.49
N ARG A 53 19.84 2.31 9.81
CA ARG A 53 18.80 2.19 10.84
C ARG A 53 17.59 3.08 10.57
N THR A 54 17.77 4.35 10.22
CA THR A 54 16.65 5.26 9.99
C THR A 54 15.76 4.81 8.83
N ARG A 55 16.37 4.33 7.74
CA ARG A 55 15.64 3.75 6.61
C ARG A 55 14.95 2.45 7.02
N ASP A 56 15.64 1.59 7.77
CA ASP A 56 15.09 0.33 8.24
C ASP A 56 13.86 0.58 9.12
N MET A 57 13.91 1.57 10.02
CA MET A 57 12.75 1.98 10.83
C MET A 57 11.62 2.54 9.97
N ALA A 58 11.92 3.31 8.92
CA ALA A 58 10.90 3.80 7.99
C ALA A 58 10.23 2.66 7.20
N VAL A 59 10.99 1.62 6.82
CA VAL A 59 10.43 0.38 6.23
C VAL A 59 9.48 -0.31 7.20
N LEU A 60 9.89 -0.47 8.47
CA LEU A 60 9.03 -1.07 9.49
C LEU A 60 7.79 -0.22 9.75
N ALA A 61 7.92 1.11 9.79
CA ALA A 61 6.80 2.04 9.93
C ALA A 61 5.79 1.87 8.80
N SER A 62 6.25 1.81 7.55
CA SER A 62 5.37 1.55 6.40
C SER A 62 4.70 0.18 6.44
N LEU A 63 5.37 -0.87 6.92
CA LEU A 63 4.72 -2.16 7.15
C LEU A 63 3.70 -2.11 8.30
N GLY A 64 3.96 -1.31 9.33
CA GLY A 64 3.03 -1.09 10.43
C GLY A 64 1.77 -0.30 10.03
N GLN A 65 1.90 0.58 9.04
CA GLN A 65 0.83 1.42 8.48
C GLN A 65 0.02 0.71 7.39
N HIS A 66 0.69 -0.05 6.52
CA HIS A 66 0.09 -0.60 5.28
C HIS A 66 0.01 -2.12 5.24
N HIS A 67 0.45 -2.79 6.30
CA HIS A 67 0.50 -4.24 6.53
C HIS A 67 1.40 -5.05 5.59
N TYR A 68 1.33 -4.80 4.28
CA TYR A 68 1.93 -5.63 3.23
C TYR A 68 2.74 -4.78 2.25
N LEU A 69 4.04 -5.09 2.10
CA LEU A 69 4.86 -4.52 1.03
C LEU A 69 5.49 -5.63 0.20
N THR A 70 5.52 -5.46 -1.12
CA THR A 70 6.37 -6.30 -1.98
C THR A 70 7.80 -5.76 -2.00
N THR A 71 8.75 -6.54 -2.51
CA THR A 71 10.10 -6.03 -2.78
C THR A 71 10.06 -4.79 -3.69
N GLY A 72 9.17 -4.77 -4.69
CA GLY A 72 9.00 -3.64 -5.60
C GLY A 72 8.44 -2.41 -4.90
N HIS A 73 7.53 -2.57 -3.94
CA HIS A 73 7.05 -1.46 -3.11
C HIS A 73 8.19 -0.90 -2.24
N ALA A 74 8.96 -1.77 -1.58
CA ALA A 74 10.10 -1.35 -0.78
C ALA A 74 11.14 -0.61 -1.63
N GLU A 75 11.43 -1.10 -2.85
CA GLU A 75 12.28 -0.41 -3.81
C GLU A 75 11.73 0.99 -4.16
N ALA A 76 10.48 1.07 -4.59
CA ALA A 76 9.83 2.33 -4.97
C ALA A 76 9.84 3.36 -3.84
N LEU A 77 9.78 2.94 -2.57
CA LEU A 77 9.77 3.84 -1.43
C LEU A 77 11.16 4.23 -0.92
N PHE A 78 12.11 3.27 -0.86
CA PHE A 78 13.31 3.42 -0.03
C PHE A 78 14.64 3.19 -0.75
N PHE A 79 14.63 2.62 -1.97
CA PHE A 79 15.86 2.21 -2.63
C PHE A 79 15.92 2.65 -4.10
N ARG A 80 17.15 2.93 -4.58
CA ARG A 80 17.42 3.22 -5.98
C ARG A 80 17.65 1.98 -6.85
N SER A 81 17.66 0.79 -6.27
CA SER A 81 17.83 -0.46 -7.01
C SER A 81 17.16 -1.64 -6.33
N ALA A 82 16.61 -2.53 -7.15
CA ALA A 82 16.04 -3.81 -6.74
C ALA A 82 17.01 -4.63 -5.90
N ARG A 83 18.28 -4.71 -6.30
CA ARG A 83 19.32 -5.44 -5.55
C ARG A 83 19.53 -4.85 -4.15
N GLY A 84 19.50 -3.53 -4.02
CA GLY A 84 19.60 -2.85 -2.73
C GLY A 84 18.41 -3.16 -1.82
N ALA A 85 17.19 -3.11 -2.37
CA ALA A 85 15.97 -3.46 -1.67
C ALA A 85 15.97 -4.92 -1.21
N GLN A 86 16.25 -5.86 -2.11
CA GLN A 86 16.32 -7.30 -1.81
C GLN A 86 17.32 -7.61 -0.69
N ARG A 87 18.54 -7.07 -0.78
CA ARG A 87 19.56 -7.26 0.25
C ARG A 87 19.09 -6.73 1.59
N ARG A 88 18.44 -5.57 1.61
CA ARG A 88 17.99 -4.98 2.87
C ARG A 88 16.79 -5.73 3.47
N MET A 89 15.81 -6.09 2.66
CA MET A 89 14.66 -6.89 3.13
C MET A 89 15.10 -8.26 3.67
N ARG A 90 16.07 -8.92 3.02
CA ARG A 90 16.68 -10.15 3.55
C ARG A 90 17.33 -9.93 4.91
N LYS A 91 18.06 -8.82 5.09
CA LYS A 91 18.69 -8.49 6.38
C LYS A 91 17.66 -8.29 7.48
N LEU A 92 16.55 -7.61 7.19
CA LEU A 92 15.43 -7.44 8.14
C LEU A 92 14.75 -8.78 8.48
N GLU A 93 14.66 -9.69 7.51
CA GLU A 93 14.17 -11.06 7.70
C GLU A 93 15.13 -11.89 8.57
N GLU A 94 16.45 -11.82 8.33
CA GLU A 94 17.48 -12.47 9.16
C GLU A 94 17.45 -11.97 10.62
N TRP A 95 17.12 -10.69 10.83
CA TRP A 95 16.89 -10.10 12.15
C TRP A 95 15.51 -10.43 12.75
N ARG A 96 14.65 -11.12 11.99
CA ARG A 96 13.27 -11.46 12.34
C ARG A 96 12.41 -10.24 12.65
N LEU A 97 12.71 -9.11 12.01
CA LEU A 97 11.89 -7.87 12.10
C LEU A 97 10.74 -7.91 11.11
N VAL A 98 10.92 -8.60 9.99
CA VAL A 98 9.89 -8.86 8.99
C VAL A 98 9.84 -10.36 8.70
N THR A 99 8.66 -10.84 8.31
CA THR A 99 8.47 -12.17 7.74
C THR A 99 8.14 -12.03 6.26
N ARG A 100 8.38 -13.09 5.48
CA ARG A 100 8.20 -13.12 4.04
C ARG A 100 7.22 -14.23 3.67
N TRP A 101 6.21 -13.87 2.89
CA TRP A 101 5.28 -14.80 2.28
C TRP A 101 5.62 -15.01 0.82
N HIS A 102 5.60 -16.27 0.40
CA HIS A 102 5.80 -16.66 -0.98
C HIS A 102 4.45 -16.85 -1.66
N GLN A 103 4.27 -16.17 -2.80
CA GLN A 103 3.03 -16.21 -3.57
C GLN A 103 3.24 -16.97 -4.87
N MET A 104 2.37 -17.94 -5.14
CA MET A 104 2.41 -18.75 -6.35
C MET A 104 1.02 -18.97 -6.91
N GLU A 105 0.92 -19.12 -8.23
CA GLU A 105 -0.33 -19.38 -8.95
C GLU A 105 -0.12 -20.55 -9.91
N PRO A 106 -1.05 -21.52 -9.98
CA PRO A 106 -0.93 -22.64 -10.90
C PRO A 106 -1.05 -22.16 -12.35
N ARG A 107 -0.23 -22.70 -13.25
CA ARG A 107 -0.34 -22.43 -14.69
C ARG A 107 -1.36 -23.37 -15.33
N SER A 108 -1.99 -22.92 -16.42
CA SER A 108 -2.94 -23.73 -17.20
C SER A 108 -2.33 -25.01 -17.78
N VAL A 109 -1.00 -25.03 -18.00
CA VAL A 109 -0.24 -26.22 -18.37
C VAL A 109 1.03 -26.23 -17.53
N GLY A 110 1.19 -27.23 -16.66
CA GLY A 110 2.42 -27.59 -15.96
C GLY A 110 3.08 -26.48 -15.11
N GLY A 111 3.16 -26.71 -13.80
CA GLY A 111 3.98 -25.89 -12.90
C GLY A 111 3.31 -24.60 -12.41
N TRP A 112 4.14 -23.72 -11.85
CA TRP A 112 3.68 -22.58 -11.06
C TRP A 112 4.27 -21.25 -11.56
N ARG A 113 3.45 -20.20 -11.57
CA ARG A 113 3.87 -18.82 -11.73
C ARG A 113 4.17 -18.24 -10.35
N ARG A 114 5.39 -17.75 -10.16
CA ARG A 114 5.78 -17.02 -8.95
C ARG A 114 5.35 -15.57 -9.05
N HIS A 115 4.76 -15.05 -7.98
CA HIS A 115 4.44 -13.64 -7.80
C HIS A 115 5.48 -12.96 -6.89
N PRO A 116 5.53 -11.61 -6.84
CA PRO A 116 6.41 -10.92 -5.91
C PRO A 116 6.18 -11.39 -4.47
N ASP A 117 7.26 -11.62 -3.72
CA ASP A 117 7.16 -11.93 -2.30
C ASP A 117 6.53 -10.76 -1.54
N VAL A 118 5.75 -11.08 -0.50
CA VAL A 118 5.13 -10.10 0.40
C VAL A 118 5.86 -10.11 1.73
N PHE A 119 6.18 -8.93 2.24
CA PHE A 119 6.75 -8.74 3.56
C PHE A 119 5.70 -8.19 4.52
N LEU A 120 5.78 -8.65 5.76
CA LEU A 120 4.93 -8.24 6.87
C LEU A 120 5.81 -7.96 8.09
N LEU A 121 5.38 -7.03 8.94
CA LEU A 121 6.05 -6.71 10.20
C LEU A 121 5.88 -7.86 11.19
N THR A 122 6.91 -8.44 11.81
CA THR A 122 6.70 -9.47 12.87
C THR A 122 6.31 -8.85 14.21
N ALA A 123 5.91 -9.66 15.20
CA ALA A 123 5.74 -9.17 16.59
C ALA A 123 7.02 -8.50 17.14
N ARG A 124 8.20 -9.04 16.80
CA ARG A 124 9.49 -8.45 17.17
C ARG A 124 9.72 -7.12 16.45
N GLY A 125 9.46 -7.05 15.15
CA GLY A 125 9.53 -5.81 14.36
C GLY A 125 8.60 -4.73 14.90
N ALA A 126 7.36 -5.10 15.23
CA ALA A 126 6.38 -4.23 15.84
C ALA A 126 6.84 -3.68 17.19
N THR A 127 7.46 -4.52 18.02
CA THR A 127 8.03 -4.10 19.32
C THR A 127 9.16 -3.10 19.14
N VAL A 128 10.09 -3.39 18.22
CA VAL A 128 11.22 -2.50 17.90
C VAL A 128 10.73 -1.15 17.35
N LEU A 129 9.74 -1.18 16.45
CA LEU A 129 9.10 0.01 15.91
C LEU A 129 8.43 0.85 17.00
N ALA A 130 7.64 0.22 17.86
CA ALA A 130 6.95 0.91 18.94
C ALA A 130 7.94 1.60 19.89
N HIS A 131 9.03 0.93 20.26
CA HIS A 131 10.08 1.55 21.07
C HIS A 131 10.74 2.74 20.36
N TYR A 132 11.01 2.62 19.06
CA TYR A 132 11.57 3.72 18.28
C TYR A 132 10.63 4.93 18.21
N LEU A 133 9.32 4.68 18.06
CA LEU A 133 8.27 5.70 18.05
C LEU A 133 7.84 6.18 19.45
N ARG A 134 8.42 5.60 20.52
CA ARG A 134 8.04 5.87 21.93
C ARG A 134 6.55 5.62 22.21
N SER A 135 5.99 4.58 21.61
CA SER A 135 4.58 4.18 21.75
C SER A 135 4.42 2.81 22.42
N ASP A 136 3.20 2.47 22.84
CA ASP A 136 2.87 1.10 23.31
C ASP A 136 3.04 0.09 22.16
N PRO A 137 3.79 -1.01 22.36
CA PRO A 137 3.91 -2.08 21.35
C PRO A 137 2.63 -2.89 21.12
N ARG A 138 1.72 -2.98 22.10
CA ARG A 138 0.56 -3.88 22.03
C ARG A 138 -0.35 -3.64 20.81
N PRO A 139 -0.75 -2.39 20.47
CA PRO A 139 -1.59 -2.15 19.29
C PRO A 139 -0.90 -2.57 17.99
N LEU A 140 0.39 -2.26 17.83
CA LEU A 140 1.16 -2.63 16.64
C LEU A 140 1.31 -4.15 16.50
N ILE A 141 1.60 -4.86 17.60
CA ILE A 141 1.68 -6.33 17.60
C ILE A 141 0.33 -6.94 17.22
N LYS A 142 -0.77 -6.45 17.79
CA LYS A 142 -2.12 -6.95 17.51
C LYS A 142 -2.48 -6.78 16.03
N ARG A 143 -2.22 -5.60 15.46
CA ARG A 143 -2.47 -5.33 14.03
C ARG A 143 -1.61 -6.21 13.13
N ALA A 144 -0.31 -6.29 13.42
CA ALA A 144 0.62 -7.13 12.69
C ALA A 144 0.16 -8.61 12.71
N PHE A 145 -0.25 -9.12 13.88
CA PHE A 145 -0.73 -10.49 14.02
C PHE A 145 -2.02 -10.73 13.24
N SER A 146 -2.95 -9.76 13.24
CA SER A 146 -4.17 -9.84 12.43
C SER A 146 -3.86 -9.92 10.93
N ALA A 147 -2.97 -9.06 10.43
CA ALA A 147 -2.52 -9.10 9.03
C ALA A 147 -1.88 -10.45 8.67
N PHE A 148 -1.08 -11.02 9.58
CA PHE A 148 -0.46 -12.33 9.39
C PHE A 148 -1.48 -13.48 9.42
N GLN A 149 -2.38 -13.49 10.40
CA GLN A 149 -3.28 -14.62 10.61
C GLN A 149 -4.35 -14.73 9.54
N TYR A 150 -4.86 -13.61 9.05
CA TYR A 150 -6.11 -13.63 8.31
C TYR A 150 -5.94 -13.42 6.81
N ALA A 151 -4.92 -12.68 6.37
CA ALA A 151 -4.66 -12.37 4.96
C ALA A 151 -5.92 -11.91 4.17
N PHE A 152 -6.97 -11.46 4.87
CA PHE A 152 -8.20 -11.04 4.24
C PHE A 152 -7.87 -9.79 3.42
N HIS A 153 -8.23 -9.82 2.14
CA HIS A 153 -8.02 -8.70 1.22
C HIS A 153 -6.56 -8.42 0.86
N LEU A 154 -5.66 -9.41 0.92
CA LEU A 154 -4.26 -9.21 0.51
C LEU A 154 -4.14 -8.58 -0.89
N ASP A 155 -4.85 -9.11 -1.88
CA ASP A 155 -4.77 -8.60 -3.25
C ASP A 155 -5.25 -7.14 -3.38
N HIS A 156 -6.28 -6.78 -2.60
CA HIS A 156 -6.80 -5.43 -2.52
C HIS A 156 -5.79 -4.48 -1.86
N ALA A 157 -5.21 -4.89 -0.73
CA ALA A 157 -4.16 -4.13 -0.05
C ALA A 157 -2.91 -3.96 -0.95
N LEU A 158 -2.49 -5.01 -1.66
CA LEU A 158 -1.38 -4.94 -2.61
C LEU A 158 -1.69 -4.04 -3.80
N GLY A 159 -2.93 -4.03 -4.31
CA GLY A 159 -3.37 -3.10 -5.35
C GLY A 159 -3.28 -1.64 -4.92
N THR A 160 -3.85 -1.34 -3.75
CA THR A 160 -3.81 -0.02 -3.10
C THR A 160 -2.36 0.43 -2.83
N ASN A 161 -1.55 -0.41 -2.18
CA ASN A 161 -0.16 -0.10 -1.86
C ASN A 161 0.69 0.04 -3.14
N GLY A 162 0.39 -0.77 -4.15
CA GLY A 162 1.03 -0.72 -5.47
C GLY A 162 0.74 0.59 -6.20
N PHE A 163 -0.49 1.11 -6.10
CA PHE A 163 -0.82 2.43 -6.63
C PHE A 163 0.07 3.53 -6.03
N PHE A 164 0.09 3.65 -4.70
CA PHE A 164 0.90 4.69 -4.04
C PHE A 164 2.40 4.50 -4.27
N ALA A 165 2.91 3.27 -4.21
CA ALA A 165 4.30 2.96 -4.53
C ALA A 165 4.67 3.37 -5.98
N SER A 166 3.80 3.08 -6.95
CA SER A 166 4.02 3.49 -8.34
C SER A 166 4.01 5.01 -8.52
N LEU A 167 3.19 5.72 -7.74
CA LEU A 167 3.16 7.19 -7.75
C LEU A 167 4.45 7.79 -7.18
N VAL A 168 4.98 7.20 -6.11
CA VAL A 168 6.30 7.55 -5.56
C VAL A 168 7.39 7.30 -6.59
N GLN A 169 7.38 6.13 -7.24
CA GLN A 169 8.37 5.79 -8.26
C GLN A 169 8.32 6.76 -9.44
N ALA A 170 7.12 7.08 -9.95
CA ALA A 170 6.92 7.96 -11.10
C ALA A 170 7.33 9.41 -10.82
N SER A 171 7.19 9.88 -9.58
CA SER A 171 7.54 11.25 -9.19
C SER A 171 8.96 11.42 -8.65
N ARG A 172 9.70 10.32 -8.44
CA ARG A 172 11.02 10.31 -7.78
C ARG A 172 12.00 11.31 -8.39
N GLU A 173 12.18 11.26 -9.70
CA GLU A 173 13.16 12.07 -10.44
C GLU A 173 12.60 13.43 -10.90
N LEU A 174 11.32 13.72 -10.63
CA LEU A 174 10.72 15.01 -10.97
C LEU A 174 11.11 16.07 -9.92
N PRO A 175 11.77 17.17 -10.28
CA PRO A 175 12.35 18.09 -9.28
C PRO A 175 11.30 18.89 -8.50
N ASN A 176 10.11 19.12 -9.06
CA ASN A 176 9.08 20.01 -8.54
C ASN A 176 7.77 19.29 -8.16
N GLN A 177 7.80 17.96 -8.06
CA GLN A 177 6.62 17.18 -7.70
C GLN A 177 6.96 15.97 -6.82
N GLY A 178 5.97 15.49 -6.07
CA GLY A 178 6.11 14.28 -5.28
C GLY A 178 4.91 13.98 -4.40
N LEU A 179 4.78 12.72 -3.99
CA LEU A 179 3.80 12.31 -3.01
C LEU A 179 4.30 12.66 -1.60
N TYR A 180 3.62 13.59 -0.92
CA TYR A 180 3.97 13.99 0.45
C TYR A 180 3.29 13.09 1.47
N HIS A 181 1.96 13.06 1.55
CA HIS A 181 1.27 12.14 2.47
C HIS A 181 0.77 10.90 1.75
N TRP A 182 0.90 9.76 2.41
CA TRP A 182 0.14 8.56 2.13
C TRP A 182 -0.36 7.96 3.45
N LEU A 183 -1.68 8.08 3.65
CA LEU A 183 -2.44 7.42 4.71
C LEU A 183 -3.07 6.14 4.14
N GLY A 184 -2.86 5.01 4.81
CA GLY A 184 -3.50 3.72 4.47
C GLY A 184 -4.87 3.56 5.14
N ASP A 185 -5.47 2.38 4.97
CA ASP A 185 -6.80 2.03 5.53
C ASP A 185 -6.92 2.32 7.03
N ASP A 186 -5.90 1.97 7.84
CA ASP A 186 -5.93 2.25 9.29
C ASP A 186 -5.97 3.74 9.62
N GLY A 187 -5.15 4.55 8.94
CA GLY A 187 -5.11 5.99 9.13
C GLY A 187 -6.40 6.68 8.68
N ILE A 188 -6.97 6.21 7.56
CA ILE A 188 -8.29 6.65 7.09
C ILE A 188 -9.39 6.27 8.06
N ARG A 189 -9.43 5.02 8.51
CA ARG A 189 -10.41 4.51 9.46
C ARG A 189 -10.42 5.35 10.74
N SER A 190 -9.24 5.68 11.27
CA SER A 190 -9.14 6.58 12.42
C SER A 190 -9.66 7.99 12.15
N ALA A 191 -9.61 8.48 10.91
CA ALA A 191 -10.04 9.83 10.57
C ALA A 191 -11.54 9.92 10.24
N PHE A 192 -12.15 8.86 9.71
CA PHE A 192 -13.48 8.93 9.09
C PHE A 192 -14.52 7.94 9.65
N GLN A 193 -14.13 6.74 10.06
CA GLN A 193 -15.13 5.69 10.38
C GLN A 193 -15.97 5.97 11.62
N GLU A 194 -15.53 6.85 12.53
CA GLU A 194 -16.37 7.30 13.66
C GLU A 194 -17.61 8.10 13.21
N HIS A 195 -17.58 8.66 11.99
CA HIS A 195 -18.63 9.55 11.47
C HIS A 195 -19.52 8.87 10.42
N ASP A 196 -18.97 8.01 9.57
CA ASP A 196 -19.73 7.23 8.59
C ASP A 196 -18.99 5.92 8.26
N PRO A 197 -19.55 4.74 8.60
CA PRO A 197 -18.90 3.45 8.33
C PRO A 197 -18.77 3.15 6.83
N GLU A 198 -19.53 3.83 5.98
CA GLU A 198 -19.44 3.71 4.52
C GLU A 198 -18.36 4.61 3.90
N LEU A 199 -17.80 5.52 4.69
CA LEU A 199 -16.68 6.38 4.31
C LEU A 199 -15.37 5.78 4.79
N SER A 200 -14.87 4.80 4.03
CA SER A 200 -13.57 4.17 4.30
C SER A 200 -12.77 4.04 3.01
N PRO A 201 -12.25 5.16 2.46
CA PRO A 201 -11.36 5.09 1.31
C PRO A 201 -10.13 4.23 1.62
N ASP A 202 -9.65 3.52 0.62
CA ASP A 202 -8.52 2.60 0.78
C ASP A 202 -7.20 3.32 1.06
N GLY A 203 -7.15 4.63 0.76
CA GLY A 203 -6.10 5.51 1.23
C GLY A 203 -6.34 6.97 0.90
N PHE A 204 -5.50 7.84 1.47
CA PHE A 204 -5.44 9.25 1.12
C PHE A 204 -4.02 9.63 0.70
N GLY A 205 -3.94 10.40 -0.38
CA GLY A 205 -2.71 10.98 -0.89
C GLY A 205 -2.74 12.50 -0.86
N ARG A 206 -1.62 13.10 -0.47
CA ARG A 206 -1.34 14.51 -0.75
C ARG A 206 -0.17 14.59 -1.72
N TYR A 207 -0.47 14.92 -2.97
CA TYR A 207 0.52 15.08 -4.02
C TYR A 207 0.87 16.56 -4.20
N LEU A 208 2.16 16.85 -4.29
CA LEU A 208 2.67 18.21 -4.44
C LEU A 208 3.08 18.40 -5.90
N THR A 209 2.70 19.54 -6.46
CA THR A 209 3.23 20.07 -7.72
C THR A 209 3.95 21.40 -7.45
N ALA A 210 4.52 22.01 -8.50
CA ALA A 210 5.15 23.32 -8.41
C ALA A 210 4.19 24.38 -7.83
N ASP A 211 2.93 24.34 -8.29
CA ASP A 211 1.97 25.42 -8.03
C ASP A 211 0.87 25.03 -7.03
N ALA A 212 0.71 23.74 -6.74
CA ALA A 212 -0.45 23.26 -6.00
C ALA A 212 -0.21 22.07 -5.06
N GLU A 213 -1.17 21.87 -4.16
CA GLU A 213 -1.37 20.69 -3.32
C GLU A 213 -2.64 19.96 -3.74
N ILE A 214 -2.48 18.75 -4.26
CA ILE A 214 -3.57 17.90 -4.73
C ILE A 214 -3.86 16.85 -3.66
N GLY A 215 -4.92 17.06 -2.90
CA GLY A 215 -5.45 16.08 -1.95
C GLY A 215 -6.45 15.16 -2.63
N PHE A 216 -6.26 13.84 -2.49
CA PHE A 216 -7.15 12.85 -3.07
C PHE A 216 -7.34 11.63 -2.16
N HIS A 217 -8.51 11.03 -2.24
CA HIS A 217 -8.81 9.72 -1.64
C HIS A 217 -8.81 8.67 -2.75
N LEU A 218 -8.36 7.46 -2.45
CA LEU A 218 -8.32 6.34 -3.37
C LEU A 218 -9.39 5.32 -2.98
N GLU A 219 -10.13 4.84 -3.97
CA GLU A 219 -10.99 3.66 -3.89
C GLU A 219 -10.49 2.65 -4.92
N TRP A 220 -10.07 1.46 -4.47
CA TRP A 220 -9.61 0.37 -5.30
C TRP A 220 -10.67 -0.72 -5.36
N ASP A 221 -11.38 -0.88 -6.47
CA ASP A 221 -12.42 -1.91 -6.58
C ASP A 221 -11.79 -3.26 -6.93
N SER A 222 -12.10 -4.28 -6.13
CA SER A 222 -11.72 -5.68 -6.41
C SER A 222 -12.62 -6.35 -7.46
N GLY A 223 -13.71 -5.69 -7.88
CA GLY A 223 -14.70 -6.21 -8.81
C GLY A 223 -15.80 -7.05 -8.15
N THR A 224 -15.73 -7.27 -6.84
CA THR A 224 -16.69 -8.14 -6.13
C THR A 224 -17.87 -7.39 -5.53
N GLU A 225 -17.78 -6.06 -5.41
CA GLU A 225 -18.85 -5.26 -4.80
C GLU A 225 -20.10 -5.19 -5.68
N ARG A 226 -21.28 -5.32 -5.07
CA ARG A 226 -22.56 -5.17 -5.76
C ARG A 226 -22.82 -3.70 -6.09
N PRO A 227 -23.60 -3.38 -7.14
CA PRO A 227 -23.89 -1.99 -7.51
C PRO A 227 -24.46 -1.13 -6.37
N GLN A 228 -25.25 -1.71 -5.47
CA GLN A 228 -25.78 -1.01 -4.29
C GLN A 228 -24.67 -0.56 -3.33
N ARG A 229 -23.63 -1.37 -3.15
CA ARG A 229 -22.46 -1.05 -2.32
C ARG A 229 -21.68 0.14 -2.91
N LEU A 230 -21.44 0.11 -4.23
CA LEU A 230 -20.77 1.20 -4.95
C LEU A 230 -21.51 2.53 -4.77
N ARG A 231 -22.85 2.51 -4.87
CA ARG A 231 -23.69 3.70 -4.65
C ARG A 231 -23.62 4.21 -3.21
N ALA A 232 -23.62 3.31 -2.23
CA ALA A 232 -23.49 3.69 -0.81
C ALA A 232 -22.14 4.40 -0.56
N LYS A 233 -21.03 3.82 -1.03
CA LYS A 233 -19.70 4.45 -0.97
C LYS A 233 -19.67 5.82 -1.68
N ALA A 234 -20.25 5.91 -2.88
CA ALA A 234 -20.32 7.16 -3.63
C ALA A 234 -21.04 8.26 -2.84
N ARG A 235 -22.18 7.92 -2.22
CA ARG A 235 -22.97 8.85 -1.41
C ARG A 235 -22.20 9.31 -0.18
N ALA A 236 -21.53 8.39 0.53
CA ALA A 236 -20.71 8.72 1.69
C ALA A 236 -19.55 9.66 1.30
N ALA A 237 -18.87 9.36 0.20
CA ALA A 237 -17.80 10.21 -0.33
C ALA A 237 -18.29 11.62 -0.69
N LEU A 238 -19.46 11.74 -1.35
CA LEU A 238 -20.08 13.04 -1.68
C LEU A 238 -20.44 13.88 -0.44
N ALA A 239 -20.77 13.22 0.67
CA ALA A 239 -21.14 13.89 1.91
C ALA A 239 -19.91 14.46 2.64
N ALA A 240 -18.78 13.75 2.62
CA ALA A 240 -17.69 14.00 3.56
C ALA A 240 -16.33 14.33 2.91
N VAL A 241 -16.04 13.84 1.72
CA VAL A 241 -14.74 14.08 1.07
C VAL A 241 -14.66 15.51 0.54
N ARG A 242 -13.57 16.20 0.89
CA ARG A 242 -13.16 17.45 0.26
C ARG A 242 -11.98 17.16 -0.67
N GLY A 243 -12.05 17.58 -1.93
CA GLY A 243 -11.01 17.34 -2.93
C GLY A 243 -11.40 16.22 -3.90
N HIS A 244 -10.45 15.37 -4.28
CA HIS A 244 -10.67 14.34 -5.29
C HIS A 244 -10.94 12.96 -4.68
N VAL A 245 -11.72 12.15 -5.39
CA VAL A 245 -11.85 10.71 -5.17
C VAL A 245 -11.45 10.00 -6.46
N LEU A 246 -10.40 9.21 -6.37
CA LEU A 246 -9.85 8.43 -7.46
C LEU A 246 -10.34 6.99 -7.34
N TRP A 247 -11.15 6.53 -8.28
CA TRP A 247 -11.69 5.17 -8.28
C TRP A 247 -11.00 4.31 -9.34
N VAL A 248 -10.33 3.25 -8.90
CA VAL A 248 -9.65 2.30 -9.79
C VAL A 248 -10.51 1.05 -9.93
N ALA A 249 -10.98 0.79 -11.14
CA ALA A 249 -11.64 -0.46 -11.49
C ALA A 249 -10.61 -1.56 -11.81
N PRO A 250 -10.95 -2.85 -11.63
CA PRO A 250 -10.05 -3.93 -12.00
C PRO A 250 -9.96 -4.12 -13.53
N TRP A 251 -11.01 -3.79 -14.29
CA TRP A 251 -11.06 -3.88 -15.76
C TRP A 251 -12.02 -2.85 -16.40
N PRO A 252 -11.93 -2.59 -17.73
CA PRO A 252 -12.67 -1.50 -18.39
C PRO A 252 -14.19 -1.55 -18.22
N ALA A 253 -14.80 -2.73 -18.40
CA ALA A 253 -16.26 -2.87 -18.26
C ALA A 253 -16.75 -2.55 -16.83
N ARG A 254 -15.92 -2.83 -15.81
CA ARG A 254 -16.21 -2.50 -14.43
C ARG A 254 -16.06 -1.01 -14.15
N GLU A 255 -15.13 -0.32 -14.82
CA GLU A 255 -15.04 1.16 -14.76
C GLU A 255 -16.36 1.79 -15.21
N LEU A 256 -16.96 1.33 -16.31
CA LEU A 256 -18.26 1.82 -16.78
C LEU A 256 -19.38 1.60 -15.74
N THR A 257 -19.36 0.45 -15.07
CA THR A 257 -20.34 0.13 -14.01
C THR A 257 -20.19 1.08 -12.82
N ILE A 258 -18.96 1.35 -12.39
CA ILE A 258 -18.65 2.29 -11.31
C ILE A 258 -19.09 3.71 -11.70
N ARG A 259 -18.74 4.16 -12.91
CA ARG A 259 -19.17 5.48 -13.41
C ARG A 259 -20.69 5.64 -13.39
N SER A 260 -21.43 4.66 -13.90
CA SER A 260 -22.89 4.70 -13.85
C SER A 260 -23.47 4.65 -12.43
N ALA A 261 -22.73 4.14 -11.44
CA ALA A 261 -23.14 4.21 -10.04
C ALA A 261 -22.89 5.62 -9.47
N LEU A 262 -21.72 6.19 -9.74
CA LEU A 262 -21.35 7.54 -9.33
C LEU A 262 -22.27 8.61 -9.94
N GLU A 263 -22.55 8.53 -11.24
CA GLU A 263 -23.43 9.46 -11.97
C GLU A 263 -24.83 9.50 -11.35
N ARG A 264 -25.38 8.34 -10.97
CA ARG A 264 -26.70 8.26 -10.33
C ARG A 264 -26.76 8.92 -8.95
N GLU A 265 -25.70 8.83 -8.16
CA GLU A 265 -25.68 9.41 -6.80
C GLU A 265 -25.29 10.89 -6.83
N SER A 266 -24.48 11.31 -7.81
CA SER A 266 -23.93 12.66 -7.85
C SER A 266 -24.97 13.77 -8.08
N SER A 267 -26.13 13.50 -8.71
CA SER A 267 -27.21 14.50 -8.92
C SER A 267 -26.73 15.90 -9.37
N GLY A 268 -25.66 15.98 -10.17
CA GLY A 268 -25.03 17.24 -10.60
C GLY A 268 -23.89 17.78 -9.71
N ARG A 269 -23.66 17.21 -8.52
CA ARG A 269 -22.48 17.44 -7.64
C ARG A 269 -21.34 16.50 -8.01
N VAL A 270 -20.87 16.62 -9.25
CA VAL A 270 -19.94 15.66 -9.86
C VAL A 270 -18.47 15.95 -9.51
N ALA A 271 -18.19 17.18 -9.07
CA ALA A 271 -16.84 17.69 -8.87
C ALA A 271 -16.02 16.81 -7.91
N GLY A 272 -14.93 16.24 -8.43
CA GLY A 272 -13.91 15.55 -7.65
C GLY A 272 -13.79 14.05 -7.93
N PHE A 273 -14.79 13.40 -8.54
CA PHE A 273 -14.66 11.97 -8.90
C PHE A 273 -13.91 11.77 -10.21
N HIS A 274 -12.95 10.85 -10.18
CA HIS A 274 -12.16 10.46 -11.32
C HIS A 274 -12.03 8.95 -11.35
N THR A 275 -12.31 8.33 -12.50
CA THR A 275 -12.23 6.88 -12.66
C THR A 275 -11.07 6.47 -13.54
N THR A 276 -10.53 5.28 -13.30
CA THR A 276 -9.60 4.59 -14.19
C THR A 276 -9.75 3.09 -14.03
N HIS A 277 -8.91 2.31 -14.71
CA HIS A 277 -8.80 0.88 -14.46
C HIS A 277 -7.34 0.42 -14.39
N ALA A 278 -7.09 -0.70 -13.69
CA ALA A 278 -5.76 -1.23 -13.41
C ALA A 278 -4.91 -1.42 -14.68
N GLY A 279 -5.53 -1.84 -15.80
CA GLY A 279 -4.84 -1.95 -17.09
C GLY A 279 -4.23 -0.64 -17.61
N LEU A 280 -4.92 0.51 -17.49
CA LEU A 280 -4.37 1.81 -17.90
C LEU A 280 -3.26 2.28 -16.97
N LEU A 281 -3.43 2.08 -15.66
CA LEU A 281 -2.38 2.37 -14.68
C LEU A 281 -1.11 1.55 -14.95
N CYS A 282 -1.26 0.28 -15.34
CA CYS A 282 -0.12 -0.56 -15.71
C CYS A 282 0.58 -0.05 -16.98
N ALA A 283 -0.19 0.38 -17.99
CA ALA A 283 0.36 0.82 -19.27
C ALA A 283 1.00 2.22 -19.23
N HIS A 284 0.43 3.15 -18.47
CA HIS A 284 0.80 4.57 -18.51
C HIS A 284 1.29 5.14 -17.17
N GLY A 285 1.15 4.38 -16.09
CA GLY A 285 1.46 4.84 -14.73
C GLY A 285 0.40 5.82 -14.17
N PRO A 286 0.48 6.13 -12.86
CA PRO A 286 -0.50 6.98 -12.18
C PRO A 286 -0.38 8.48 -12.54
N LEU A 287 0.76 8.90 -13.09
CA LEU A 287 1.00 10.26 -13.59
C LEU A 287 0.71 10.40 -15.09
N GLY A 288 0.41 9.32 -15.80
CA GLY A 288 -0.07 9.38 -17.18
C GLY A 288 -1.51 9.92 -17.27
N PRO A 289 -2.01 10.25 -18.47
CA PRO A 289 -3.38 10.72 -18.67
C PRO A 289 -4.39 9.58 -18.53
N VAL A 290 -4.59 9.09 -17.30
CA VAL A 290 -5.38 7.89 -17.01
C VAL A 290 -6.67 8.19 -16.24
N TRP A 291 -6.82 9.38 -15.69
CA TRP A 291 -7.94 9.74 -14.83
C TRP A 291 -9.05 10.38 -15.65
N ARG A 292 -10.18 9.67 -15.78
CA ARG A 292 -11.36 10.16 -16.47
C ARG A 292 -12.28 10.87 -15.47
N PRO A 293 -12.50 12.18 -15.59
CA PRO A 293 -13.50 12.89 -14.80
C PRO A 293 -14.90 12.31 -15.05
N LEU A 294 -15.85 12.54 -14.16
CA LEU A 294 -17.23 12.14 -14.45
C LEU A 294 -17.92 13.11 -15.43
N GLU A 295 -17.51 14.38 -15.47
CA GLU A 295 -18.10 15.42 -16.32
C GLU A 295 -17.58 15.43 -17.75
N GLN A 296 -16.41 14.81 -17.98
CA GLN A 296 -15.67 14.88 -19.24
C GLN A 296 -15.14 13.50 -19.62
N ASP A 297 -15.02 13.25 -20.92
CA ASP A 297 -14.50 11.98 -21.43
C ASP A 297 -12.98 11.95 -21.57
N ASP A 298 -12.34 13.11 -21.65
CA ASP A 298 -10.90 13.22 -21.75
C ASP A 298 -10.21 12.85 -20.45
N ARG A 299 -9.27 11.91 -20.54
CA ARG A 299 -8.44 11.51 -19.40
C ARG A 299 -7.33 12.53 -19.18
N ARG A 300 -7.07 12.84 -17.92
CA ARG A 300 -6.02 13.77 -17.49
C ARG A 300 -5.05 13.11 -16.51
N PRO A 301 -3.81 13.61 -16.40
CA PRO A 301 -2.87 13.13 -15.40
C PRO A 301 -3.23 13.64 -14.00
N LEU A 302 -2.77 12.92 -12.97
CA LEU A 302 -3.01 13.30 -11.57
C LEU A 302 -2.52 14.72 -11.28
N SER A 303 -1.38 15.11 -11.86
CA SER A 303 -0.75 16.42 -11.68
C SER A 303 -1.54 17.58 -12.30
N ALA A 304 -2.50 17.30 -13.20
CA ALA A 304 -3.36 18.31 -13.80
C ALA A 304 -4.70 18.48 -13.04
N LEU A 305 -4.92 17.73 -11.97
CA LEU A 305 -6.12 17.90 -11.16
C LEU A 305 -6.05 19.22 -10.36
N PRO A 306 -7.18 19.94 -10.19
CA PRO A 306 -7.22 21.14 -9.38
C PRO A 306 -6.70 20.90 -7.95
N GLY A 307 -5.77 21.71 -7.47
CA GLY A 307 -5.25 21.63 -6.11
C GLY A 307 -5.50 22.90 -5.32
N ARG A 308 -5.21 22.87 -4.02
CA ARG A 308 -5.06 24.09 -3.22
C ARG A 308 -3.76 24.79 -3.59
N ALA A 309 -3.70 26.10 -3.37
CA ALA A 309 -2.45 26.83 -3.52
C ALA A 309 -1.33 26.19 -2.68
N ARG A 310 -0.10 26.26 -3.19
CA ARG A 310 1.10 25.72 -2.57
C ARG A 310 1.27 26.20 -1.12
N GLY A 311 1.34 25.26 -0.17
CA GLY A 311 1.66 25.52 1.22
C GLY A 311 3.16 25.41 1.52
N PRO A 312 3.56 25.41 2.81
CA PRO A 312 4.96 25.38 3.23
C PRO A 312 5.64 24.01 3.10
N LEU A 313 4.89 22.97 2.68
CA LEU A 313 5.42 21.61 2.56
C LEU A 313 6.48 21.55 1.45
N GLN A 314 7.62 20.95 1.75
CA GLN A 314 8.75 20.91 0.83
C GLN A 314 8.73 19.67 -0.07
N ILE A 315 9.24 19.80 -1.30
CA ILE A 315 9.28 18.68 -2.26
C ILE A 315 10.27 17.61 -1.81
N GLU A 316 11.40 18.00 -1.22
CA GLU A 316 12.40 17.08 -0.68
C GLU A 316 11.82 16.14 0.39
N ASP A 317 10.77 16.52 1.09
CA ASP A 317 10.10 15.69 2.11
C ASP A 317 9.12 14.68 1.51
N CYS A 318 8.89 14.74 0.20
CA CYS A 318 8.10 13.74 -0.49
C CYS A 318 8.74 12.36 -0.41
N LEU A 319 7.88 11.36 -0.34
CA LEU A 319 8.25 9.96 -0.41
C LEU A 319 9.06 9.70 -1.69
N GLY A 320 10.07 8.85 -1.58
CA GLY A 320 10.97 8.49 -2.69
C GLY A 320 12.08 9.51 -2.98
N LYS A 321 12.03 10.73 -2.42
CA LYS A 321 13.13 11.69 -2.55
C LYS A 321 14.36 11.26 -1.75
N PRO A 322 15.57 11.72 -2.13
CA PRO A 322 16.79 11.34 -1.42
C PRO A 322 16.69 11.65 0.08
N GLY A 323 16.87 10.61 0.90
CA GLY A 323 16.90 10.75 2.36
C GLY A 323 15.57 11.15 3.01
N TRP A 324 14.42 11.03 2.32
CA TRP A 324 13.13 11.46 2.88
C TRP A 324 12.83 10.82 4.26
N TRP A 325 13.24 9.57 4.45
CA TRP A 325 13.09 8.82 5.70
C TRP A 325 13.85 9.43 6.90
N GLU A 326 14.88 10.26 6.65
CA GLU A 326 15.60 10.97 7.72
C GLU A 326 14.80 12.14 8.27
N ARG A 327 14.01 12.79 7.40
CA ARG A 327 13.14 13.91 7.77
C ARG A 327 11.80 13.41 8.31
N ARG A 328 11.38 12.20 7.91
CA ARG A 328 10.08 11.61 8.26
C ARG A 328 10.24 10.17 8.80
N PRO A 329 10.79 10.02 10.02
CA PRO A 329 11.03 8.71 10.62
C PRO A 329 9.74 7.95 10.95
N GLY A 330 8.59 8.64 11.04
CA GLY A 330 7.26 8.06 11.29
C GLY A 330 6.62 7.36 10.09
N GLY A 331 7.30 7.30 8.93
CA GLY A 331 6.79 6.63 7.74
C GLY A 331 6.01 7.57 6.82
N THR A 332 5.01 7.03 6.13
CA THR A 332 4.42 7.70 4.96
C THR A 332 3.31 8.70 5.31
N GLU A 333 2.78 8.62 6.52
CA GLU A 333 1.59 9.34 6.93
C GLU A 333 1.82 10.83 7.20
N GLY A 334 3.04 11.24 7.53
CA GLY A 334 3.33 12.62 7.92
C GLY A 334 4.27 12.68 9.11
N ALA A 335 4.67 13.89 9.49
CA ALA A 335 5.10 14.19 10.86
C ALA A 335 3.92 14.79 11.62
#